data_AF-A0A1H6TAC4-F1
#
_entry.id   AF-A0A1H6TAC4-F1
#
_cell.length_a   1.000
_cell.length_b   1.000
_cell.length_c   1.000
_cell.angle_alpha   90.00
_cell.angle_beta   90.00
_cell.angle_gamma   90.00
#
_symmetry.space_group_name_H-M   'P 1'
#
loop_
_entity.id
_entity.type
_entity.pdbx_description
1 polymer ?
#
loop_
_entity_poly.entity_id
_entity_poly.type
_entity_poly.pdbx_seq_one_letter_code
_entity_poly.pdbx_strand_id
1 'polypeptide(L)'
;MYFENTGIEGVAADLQLLDDIMNKHGLIRAEQWDYERVSYDKKIVIKEGTYYLRIFGFTNDGDVGARDAIINLKKPVIGKHYYPHGVEYGEDEHFPDYLLESCTQTLLALKEDLKPHELQA
;
A
#
# COMPACT_ATOMS: atom_id res chain seq x y z
N MET A 1 6.29 8.74 -6.45
CA MET A 1 6.06 9.78 -5.42
C MET A 1 5.53 9.17 -4.13
N TYR A 2 6.11 9.49 -2.97
CA TYR A 2 5.61 9.03 -1.66
C TYR A 2 4.51 9.95 -1.12
N PHE A 3 3.57 9.38 -0.37
CA PHE A 3 2.64 10.13 0.46
C PHE A 3 3.22 10.27 1.87
N GLU A 4 3.36 11.50 2.32
CA GLU A 4 3.93 11.83 3.62
C GLU A 4 2.83 12.13 4.65
N ASN A 5 3.10 11.86 5.92
CA ASN A 5 2.19 12.12 7.05
C ASN A 5 0.82 11.45 6.89
N THR A 6 0.79 10.23 6.35
CA THR A 6 -0.47 9.48 6.19
C THR A 6 -0.92 8.83 7.49
N GLY A 7 0.03 8.64 8.43
CA GLY A 7 -0.18 7.89 9.66
C GLY A 7 -0.34 6.38 9.43
N ILE A 8 -0.26 5.91 8.19
CA ILE A 8 -0.22 4.48 7.86
C ILE A 8 1.19 3.93 8.17
N GLU A 9 2.22 4.75 7.98
CA GLU A 9 3.57 4.44 8.41
C GLU A 9 3.61 4.19 9.93
N GLY A 10 4.00 2.98 10.32
CA GLY A 10 4.06 2.58 11.74
C GLY A 10 2.83 1.84 12.27
N VAL A 11 1.79 1.62 11.45
CA VAL A 11 0.73 0.68 11.81
C VAL A 11 1.28 -0.75 11.75
N ALA A 12 1.08 -1.49 12.84
CA ALA A 12 1.37 -2.92 12.92
C ALA A 12 0.07 -3.69 13.21
N ALA A 13 -0.22 -4.71 12.41
CA ALA A 13 -1.41 -5.53 12.55
C ALA A 13 -1.18 -6.93 11.96
N ASP A 14 -2.08 -7.86 12.30
CA ASP A 14 -2.13 -9.20 11.73
C ASP A 14 -2.33 -9.16 10.20
N LEU A 15 -1.65 -10.07 9.49
CA LEU A 15 -1.71 -10.15 8.03
C LEU A 15 -3.11 -10.39 7.48
N GLN A 16 -3.89 -11.30 8.07
CA GLN A 16 -5.23 -11.62 7.57
C GLN A 16 -6.16 -10.43 7.74
N LEU A 17 -6.07 -9.75 8.89
CA LEU A 17 -6.80 -8.51 9.13
C LEU A 17 -6.42 -7.41 8.15
N LEU A 18 -5.12 -7.26 7.86
CA LEU A 18 -4.64 -6.31 6.85
C LEU A 18 -5.15 -6.66 5.46
N ASP A 19 -5.14 -7.93 5.05
CA ASP A 19 -5.69 -8.36 3.76
C ASP A 19 -7.17 -7.94 3.63
N ASP A 20 -7.98 -8.18 4.65
CA ASP A 20 -9.40 -7.84 4.65
C ASP A 20 -9.64 -6.32 4.59
N ILE A 21 -8.92 -5.55 5.41
CA ILE A 21 -9.04 -4.08 5.43
C ILE A 21 -8.54 -3.48 4.12
N MET A 22 -7.38 -3.90 3.62
CA MET A 22 -6.81 -3.41 2.36
C MET A 22 -7.73 -3.70 1.18
N ASN A 23 -8.30 -4.91 1.12
CA ASN A 23 -9.21 -5.31 0.05
C ASN A 23 -10.48 -4.45 0.02
N LYS A 24 -11.04 -4.08 1.18
CA LYS A 24 -12.16 -3.13 1.30
C LYS A 24 -11.88 -1.79 0.60
N HIS A 25 -10.62 -1.35 0.57
CA HIS A 25 -10.17 -0.11 -0.09
C HIS A 25 -9.67 -0.29 -1.53
N GLY A 26 -9.74 -1.52 -2.07
CA GLY A 26 -9.29 -1.89 -3.40
C GLY A 26 -7.78 -2.10 -3.52
N LEU A 27 -7.09 -2.26 -2.38
CA LEU A 27 -5.67 -2.59 -2.30
C LEU A 27 -5.53 -4.11 -2.20
N ILE A 28 -4.95 -4.74 -3.23
CA ILE A 28 -4.83 -6.19 -3.36
C ILE A 28 -3.40 -6.60 -3.07
N ARG A 29 -3.19 -7.66 -2.28
CA ARG A 29 -1.85 -8.18 -2.03
C ARG A 29 -1.20 -8.69 -3.32
N ALA A 30 -0.14 -8.01 -3.76
CA ALA A 30 0.68 -8.36 -4.90
C ALA A 30 1.95 -9.11 -4.45
N GLU A 31 2.50 -9.92 -5.36
CA GLU A 31 3.81 -10.59 -5.22
C GLU A 31 3.98 -11.46 -3.96
N GLN A 32 3.21 -12.54 -3.87
CA GLN A 32 3.15 -13.46 -2.72
C GLN A 32 4.37 -14.41 -2.57
N TRP A 33 5.51 -14.09 -3.17
CA TRP A 33 6.72 -14.93 -3.13
C TRP A 33 7.80 -14.42 -2.18
N ASP A 34 7.65 -13.19 -1.66
CA ASP A 34 8.55 -12.63 -0.65
C ASP A 34 8.09 -13.08 0.74
N TYR A 35 8.93 -13.85 1.42
CA TYR A 35 8.64 -14.42 2.75
C TYR A 35 8.74 -13.39 3.88
N GLU A 36 9.30 -12.20 3.62
CA GLU A 36 9.53 -11.15 4.61
C GLU A 36 8.69 -9.89 4.34
N ARG A 37 8.18 -9.72 3.13
CA ARG A 37 7.51 -8.50 2.69
C ARG A 37 6.17 -8.78 2.04
N VAL A 38 5.28 -7.81 2.21
CA VAL A 38 4.01 -7.76 1.48
C VAL A 38 3.91 -6.45 0.73
N SER A 39 3.23 -6.48 -0.40
CA SER A 39 2.87 -5.28 -1.14
C SER A 39 1.37 -5.30 -1.39
N TYR A 40 0.70 -4.18 -1.14
CA TYR A 40 -0.72 -4.01 -1.44
C TYR A 40 -0.88 -2.96 -2.52
N ASP A 41 -1.49 -3.35 -3.63
CA ASP A 41 -1.59 -2.54 -4.84
C ASP A 41 -3.02 -2.24 -5.21
N LYS A 42 -3.30 -0.96 -5.43
CA LYS A 42 -4.52 -0.48 -6.07
C LYS A 42 -4.18 0.05 -7.45
N LYS A 43 -4.62 -0.69 -8.47
CA LYS A 43 -4.45 -0.31 -9.88
C LYS A 43 -5.47 0.77 -10.24
N ILE A 44 -4.99 1.86 -10.82
CA ILE A 44 -5.79 2.99 -11.27
C ILE A 44 -5.51 3.20 -12.76
N VAL A 45 -6.54 3.12 -13.60
CA VAL A 45 -6.42 3.31 -15.05
C VAL A 45 -7.17 4.56 -15.44
N ILE A 46 -6.45 5.55 -15.93
CA ILE A 46 -6.95 6.85 -16.39
C ILE A 46 -6.43 7.12 -17.81
N LYS A 47 -6.87 8.22 -18.42
CA LYS A 47 -6.51 8.57 -19.80
C LYS A 47 -4.99 8.75 -19.97
N GLU A 48 -4.32 9.21 -18.93
CA GLU A 48 -2.90 9.55 -18.86
C GLU A 48 -2.01 8.33 -18.64
N GLY A 49 -2.58 7.18 -18.23
CA GLY A 49 -1.85 5.94 -18.07
C GLY A 49 -2.41 5.01 -16.99
N THR A 50 -1.61 4.01 -16.65
CA THR A 50 -1.86 3.11 -15.52
C THR A 50 -0.96 3.51 -14.35
N TYR A 51 -1.57 3.62 -13.18
CA TYR A 51 -0.91 3.98 -11.94
C TYR A 51 -1.18 2.91 -10.89
N TYR A 52 -0.27 2.81 -9.93
CA TYR A 52 -0.37 1.88 -8.81
C TYR A 52 -0.13 2.66 -7.52
N LEU A 53 -1.19 2.78 -6.71
CA LEU A 53 -1.05 3.14 -5.31
C LEU A 53 -0.62 1.89 -4.55
N ARG A 54 0.56 1.93 -3.94
CA ARG A 54 1.20 0.80 -3.30
C ARG A 54 1.49 1.10 -1.84
N ILE A 55 1.21 0.13 -0.97
CA ILE A 55 1.60 0.16 0.44
C ILE A 55 2.46 -1.08 0.70
N PHE A 56 3.68 -0.85 1.16
CA PHE A 56 4.59 -1.93 1.53
C PHE A 56 4.42 -2.29 2.99
N GLY A 57 4.59 -3.57 3.31
CA GLY A 57 4.68 -4.07 4.67
C GLY A 57 5.85 -5.03 4.83
N PHE A 58 6.32 -5.21 6.07
CA PHE A 58 7.35 -6.19 6.40
C PHE A 58 7.07 -6.83 7.76
N THR A 59 7.55 -8.07 7.95
CA THR A 59 7.52 -8.75 9.24
C THR A 59 8.93 -8.89 9.81
N ASN A 60 9.06 -8.81 11.13
CA ASN A 60 10.33 -9.07 11.82
C ASN A 60 10.51 -10.56 12.15
N ASP A 61 9.43 -11.34 12.11
CA ASP A 61 9.42 -12.76 12.48
C ASP A 61 9.88 -13.68 11.34
N GLY A 62 10.09 -13.12 10.15
CA GLY A 62 10.66 -13.81 8.99
C GLY A 62 9.73 -14.82 8.30
N ASP A 63 8.44 -14.86 8.66
CA ASP A 63 7.45 -15.72 8.01
C ASP A 63 6.10 -15.00 7.83
N VAL A 64 5.93 -14.35 6.67
CA VAL A 64 4.65 -13.77 6.23
C VAL A 64 3.56 -14.84 6.08
N GLY A 65 3.90 -16.13 5.93
CA GLY A 65 2.94 -17.23 5.82
C GLY A 65 2.46 -17.81 7.15
N ALA A 66 3.03 -17.38 8.28
CA ALA A 66 2.62 -17.82 9.59
C ALA A 66 1.21 -17.30 9.93
N ARG A 67 0.42 -18.12 10.63
CA ARG A 67 -0.99 -17.83 10.97
C ARG A 67 -1.23 -16.54 11.76
N ASP A 68 -0.19 -15.98 12.37
CA ASP A 68 -0.26 -14.80 13.24
C ASP A 68 0.83 -13.77 12.85
N ALA A 69 1.17 -13.68 11.56
CA ALA A 69 2.23 -12.79 11.08
C ALA A 69 1.85 -11.32 11.29
N ILE A 70 2.61 -10.63 12.15
CA ILE A 70 2.47 -9.19 12.33
C ILE A 70 3.24 -8.45 11.25
N ILE A 71 2.53 -7.61 10.51
CA ILE A 71 3.08 -6.80 9.42
C ILE A 71 3.14 -5.34 9.84
N ASN A 72 4.30 -4.74 9.67
CA ASN A 72 4.56 -3.32 9.87
C ASN A 72 4.42 -2.59 8.53
N LEU A 73 3.45 -1.68 8.43
CA LEU A 73 3.20 -0.90 7.23
C LEU A 73 4.21 0.25 7.08
N LYS A 74 4.65 0.45 5.84
CA LYS A 74 5.53 1.55 5.42
C LYS A 74 4.71 2.65 4.75
N LYS A 75 5.40 3.76 4.44
CA LYS A 75 4.84 4.90 3.71
C LYS A 75 4.21 4.45 2.38
N PRO A 76 2.97 4.87 2.09
CA PRO A 76 2.35 4.67 0.78
C PRO A 76 3.13 5.39 -0.32
N VAL A 77 3.11 4.81 -1.52
CA VAL A 77 3.75 5.37 -2.71
C VAL A 77 2.83 5.23 -3.92
N ILE A 78 2.86 6.20 -4.82
CA ILE A 78 2.27 6.06 -6.15
C ILE A 78 3.37 5.96 -7.20
N GLY A 79 3.21 4.97 -8.07
CA GLY A 79 4.04 4.76 -9.24
C GLY A 79 3.22 4.76 -10.52
N LYS A 80 3.85 5.13 -11.63
CA LYS A 80 3.27 5.09 -12.96
C LYS A 80 3.85 3.91 -13.72
N HIS A 81 2.99 3.12 -14.34
CA HIS A 81 3.40 1.97 -15.12
C HIS A 81 3.66 2.36 -16.57
N TYR A 82 4.90 2.14 -17.01
CA TYR A 82 5.33 2.23 -18.40
C TYR A 82 5.50 0.83 -18.93
N TYR A 83 4.56 0.34 -19.72
CA TYR A 83 4.77 -0.92 -20.42
C TYR A 83 5.79 -0.72 -21.56
N PRO A 84 6.82 -1.57 -21.71
CA PRO A 84 7.12 -2.79 -20.95
C PRO A 84 8.13 -2.62 -19.80
N HIS A 85 8.54 -1.39 -19.50
CA HIS A 85 9.61 -1.03 -18.56
C HIS A 85 9.28 -1.21 -17.07
N GLY A 86 8.00 -1.35 -16.70
CA GLY A 86 7.58 -1.57 -15.32
C GLY A 86 7.05 -0.31 -14.64
N VAL A 87 7.04 -0.29 -13.30
CA VAL A 87 6.49 0.81 -12.50
C VAL A 87 7.61 1.76 -12.09
N GLU A 88 7.51 3.00 -12.53
CA GLU A 88 8.44 4.08 -12.20
C GLU A 88 7.87 4.96 -11.09
N TYR A 89 8.74 5.38 -10.17
CA TYR A 89 8.37 6.15 -8.98
C TYR A 89 9.04 7.54 -8.94
N GLY A 90 9.79 7.91 -9.98
CA GLY A 90 10.67 9.07 -10.05
C GLY A 90 9.96 10.43 -9.98
N GLU A 91 10.77 11.48 -9.78
CA GLU A 91 10.31 12.88 -9.69
C GLU A 91 9.93 13.47 -11.05
N ASP A 92 10.46 12.91 -12.14
CA ASP A 92 10.14 13.30 -13.51
C ASP A 92 8.76 12.80 -13.98
N GLU A 93 8.05 12.05 -13.11
CA GLU A 93 6.75 11.47 -13.40
C GLU A 93 5.60 12.44 -13.19
N HIS A 94 4.70 12.54 -14.18
CA HIS A 94 3.49 13.33 -14.05
C HIS A 94 2.37 12.52 -13.38
N PHE A 95 2.00 12.95 -12.16
CA PHE A 95 0.84 12.49 -11.42
C PHE A 95 -0.23 13.60 -11.41
N PRO A 96 -1.37 13.43 -12.09
CA PRO A 96 -2.43 14.44 -12.09
C PRO A 96 -2.98 14.73 -10.69
N ASP A 97 -3.32 15.98 -10.40
CA ASP A 97 -3.79 16.37 -9.05
C ASP A 97 -5.02 15.58 -8.60
N TYR A 98 -5.98 15.33 -9.49
CA TYR A 98 -7.18 14.56 -9.18
C TYR A 98 -6.87 13.10 -8.84
N LEU A 99 -5.80 12.53 -9.41
CA LEU A 99 -5.32 11.19 -9.07
C LEU A 99 -4.73 11.18 -7.67
N LEU A 100 -3.92 12.19 -7.34
CA LEU A 100 -3.32 12.34 -6.01
C LEU A 100 -4.39 12.56 -4.94
N GLU A 101 -5.42 13.36 -5.23
CA GLU A 101 -6.55 13.58 -4.35
C GLU A 101 -7.32 12.27 -4.10
N SER A 102 -7.64 11.52 -5.17
CA SER A 102 -8.31 10.21 -5.05
C SER A 102 -7.50 9.20 -4.22
N CYS A 103 -6.18 9.18 -4.40
CA CYS A 103 -5.29 8.34 -3.58
C CYS A 103 -5.30 8.79 -2.13
N THR A 104 -5.21 10.10 -1.87
CA THR A 104 -5.27 10.66 -0.52
C THR A 104 -6.57 10.30 0.19
N GLN A 105 -7.72 10.40 -0.49
CA GLN A 105 -9.01 9.98 0.07
C GLN A 105 -9.04 8.48 0.40
N THR A 106 -8.47 7.64 -0.46
CA THR A 106 -8.34 6.21 -0.19
C THR A 106 -7.48 5.96 1.06
N LEU A 107 -6.35 6.65 1.20
CA LEU A 107 -5.44 6.50 2.33
C LEU A 107 -6.06 6.99 3.64
N LEU A 108 -6.82 8.09 3.61
CA LEU A 108 -7.54 8.59 4.79
C LEU A 108 -8.60 7.59 5.26
N ALA A 109 -9.41 7.06 4.34
CA ALA A 109 -10.43 6.07 4.67
C ALA A 109 -9.79 4.76 5.19
N LEU A 110 -8.68 4.33 4.59
CA LEU A 110 -7.89 3.19 5.06
C LEU A 110 -7.38 3.42 6.48
N LYS A 111 -6.82 4.58 6.77
CA LYS A 111 -6.31 4.91 8.11
C LYS A 111 -7.41 4.84 9.16
N GLU A 112 -8.61 5.35 8.88
CA GLU A 112 -9.74 5.25 9.82
C GLU A 112 -10.12 3.80 10.13
N ASP A 113 -10.11 2.91 9.13
CA ASP A 113 -10.38 1.49 9.34
C ASP A 113 -9.24 0.76 10.07
N LEU A 114 -7.99 1.24 9.96
CA LEU A 114 -6.84 0.66 10.65
C LEU A 114 -6.76 1.05 12.14
N LYS A 115 -7.22 2.25 12.52
CA LYS A 115 -7.13 2.78 13.90
C LYS A 115 -7.54 1.81 15.02
N PRO A 116 -8.65 1.07 14.94
CA PRO A 116 -9.08 0.16 16.02
C PRO A 116 -8.17 -1.05 16.20
N HIS A 117 -7.31 -1.32 15.22
CA HIS A 117 -6.54 -2.54 15.07
C HIS A 117 -5.03 -2.31 15.17
N GLU A 118 -4.63 -1.07 15.46
CA GLU A 118 -3.23 -0.73 15.70
C GLU A 118 -2.74 -1.41 16.97
N LEU A 119 -1.83 -2.37 16.80
CA LEU A 119 -1.03 -2.86 17.91
C LEU A 119 -0.13 -1.69 18.32
N GLN A 120 -0.36 -1.14 19.52
CA GLN A 120 0.60 -0.22 20.12
C GLN A 120 1.89 -0.99 20.36
N ALA A 121 2.93 -0.68 19.57
CA ALA A 121 4.29 -1.15 19.80
C ALA A 121 4.83 -0.64 21.14
#